data_AF-A0A453AW27-F1
#
_entry.id   AF-A0A453AW27-F1
#
_cell.length_a   1.000
_cell.length_b   1.000
_cell.length_c   1.000
_cell.angle_alpha   90.00
_cell.angle_beta   90.00
_cell.angle_gamma   90.00
#
_symmetry.space_group_name_H-M   'P 1'
#
loop_
_entity.id
_entity.type
_entity.pdbx_description
1 polymer ?
#
loop_
_entity_poly.entity_id
_entity_poly.type
_entity_poly.pdbx_seq_one_letter_code
_entity_poly.pdbx_strand_id
1 'polypeptide(L)' 'MGSLTSTGSAPPRARPRPHVVLLASPGAGHLIPMAELARRLVELHGFAATIVTFTNLS' A
#
# COMPACT_ATOMS: atom_id res chain seq x y z
N MET A 1 31.70 -18.85 37.69
CA MET A 1 30.73 -19.55 36.82
C MET A 1 30.11 -18.52 35.90
N GLY A 2 30.44 -18.56 34.60
CA GLY A 2 30.17 -17.47 33.65
C GLY A 2 28.69 -17.26 33.36
N SER A 3 28.28 -15.99 33.38
CA SER A 3 27.02 -15.49 32.86
C SER A 3 27.17 -15.22 31.36
N LEU A 4 26.38 -15.90 30.53
CA LEU A 4 26.16 -15.57 29.12
C LEU A 4 24.71 -15.89 28.74
N THR A 5 23.76 -15.08 29.22
CA THR A 5 22.42 -15.07 28.60
C THR A 5 22.50 -14.19 27.36
N SER A 6 22.69 -14.85 26.22
CA SER A 6 22.54 -14.27 24.89
C SER A 6 21.08 -13.88 24.67
N THR A 7 20.75 -12.61 24.88
CA THR A 7 19.50 -12.05 24.35
C THR A 7 19.78 -11.60 22.93
N GLY A 8 19.70 -12.54 21.99
CA GLY A 8 19.61 -12.21 20.58
C GLY A 8 18.36 -11.37 20.36
N SER A 9 18.53 -10.07 20.17
CA SER A 9 17.47 -9.14 19.77
C SER A 9 16.90 -9.59 18.43
N ALA A 10 15.65 -10.05 18.43
CA ALA A 10 14.94 -10.36 17.19
C ALA A 10 14.82 -9.06 16.36
N PRO A 11 15.04 -9.11 15.04
CA PRO A 11 14.97 -7.92 14.21
C PRO A 11 13.58 -7.27 14.32
N PRO A 12 13.49 -5.93 14.30
CA PRO A 12 12.21 -5.25 14.38
C PRO A 12 11.34 -5.71 13.21
N ARG A 13 10.20 -6.34 13.52
CA ARG A 13 9.21 -6.71 12.50
C ARG A 13 8.64 -5.44 11.90
N ALA A 14 8.90 -5.19 10.62
CA ALA A 14 8.30 -4.08 9.90
C ALA A 14 6.77 -4.20 9.97
N ARG A 15 6.10 -3.15 10.45
CA ARG A 15 4.64 -3.13 10.51
C ARG A 15 4.10 -3.11 9.06
N PRO A 16 3.13 -3.96 8.70
CA PRO A 16 2.58 -3.96 7.35
C PRO A 16 2.00 -2.60 7.00
N ARG A 17 2.23 -2.14 5.76
CA ARG A 17 1.62 -0.90 5.25
C ARG A 17 0.11 -1.07 5.19
N PRO A 18 -0.70 -0.08 5.62
CA PRO A 18 -2.13 -0.07 5.34
C PRO A 18 -2.37 -0.19 3.82
N HIS A 19 -3.31 -1.04 3.41
CA HIS A 19 -3.59 -1.30 1.99
C HIS A 19 -4.95 -0.76 1.60
N VAL A 20 -5.02 -0.02 0.49
CA VAL A 20 -6.25 0.56 -0.06
C VAL A 20 -6.53 0.01 -1.45
N VAL A 21 -7.80 -0.24 -1.74
CA VAL A 21 -8.28 -0.63 -3.07
C VAL A 21 -9.20 0.47 -3.59
N LEU A 22 -8.88 0.98 -4.77
CA LEU A 22 -9.65 2.04 -5.45
C LEU A 22 -10.33 1.44 -6.68
N LEU A 23 -11.65 1.54 -6.75
CA LEU A 23 -12.42 1.12 -7.91
C LEU A 23 -12.77 2.33 -8.76
N ALA A 24 -12.23 2.40 -9.98
CA ALA A 24 -12.53 3.47 -10.92
C ALA A 24 -13.68 3.06 -11.84
N SER A 25 -14.74 3.88 -11.89
CA SER A 25 -15.77 3.80 -12.92
C SER A 25 -15.17 3.96 -14.33
N PRO A 26 -15.84 3.47 -15.37
CA PRO A 26 -15.50 3.70 -16.78
C PRO A 26 -15.03 5.11 -17.15
N GLY A 27 -13.97 5.17 -17.98
CA GLY A 27 -13.52 6.38 -18.66
C GLY A 27 -12.30 7.08 -18.03
N ALA A 28 -11.52 7.76 -18.88
CA ALA A 28 -10.29 8.46 -18.47
C ALA A 28 -10.52 9.53 -17.38
N GLY A 29 -11.69 10.19 -17.41
CA GLY A 29 -12.08 11.19 -16.41
C GLY A 29 -12.22 10.66 -14.98
N HIS A 30 -12.41 9.35 -14.81
CA HIS A 30 -12.41 8.70 -13.50
C HIS A 30 -11.04 8.07 -13.18
N LEU A 31 -10.35 7.52 -14.19
CA LEU A 31 -9.08 6.84 -14.01
C LEU A 31 -7.93 7.77 -13.63
N ILE A 32 -7.80 8.90 -14.32
CA ILE A 32 -6.73 9.88 -14.06
C ILE A 32 -6.75 10.38 -12.61
N PRO A 33 -7.88 10.88 -12.07
CA PRO A 33 -7.91 11.31 -10.67
C PRO A 33 -7.71 10.14 -9.69
N MET A 34 -8.16 8.92 -10.01
CA MET A 34 -7.91 7.75 -9.16
C MET A 34 -6.42 7.36 -9.12
N ALA A 35 -5.73 7.44 -10.25
CA ALA A 35 -4.29 7.20 -10.32
C ALA A 35 -3.50 8.24 -9.50
N GLU A 36 -3.87 9.50 -9.62
CA GLU A 36 -3.25 10.58 -8.84
C GLU A 36 -3.51 10.43 -7.34
N LEU A 37 -4.74 10.07 -6.95
CA LEU A 37 -5.07 9.78 -5.56
C LEU A 37 -4.24 8.60 -5.01
N ALA A 38 -4.16 7.50 -5.76
CA ALA A 38 -3.38 6.32 -5.37
C ALA A 38 -1.91 6.68 -5.14
N ARG A 39 -1.33 7.45 -6.07
CA ARG A 39 0.05 7.92 -5.97
C ARG A 39 0.27 8.76 -4.70
N ARG A 40 -0.61 9.72 -4.40
CA ARG A 40 -0.51 10.54 -3.17
C ARG A 40 -0.66 9.72 -1.88
N LEU A 41 -1.48 8.68 -1.87
CA LEU A 41 -1.61 7.77 -0.73
C LEU A 41 -0.32 6.97 -0.50
N VAL A 42 0.34 6.54 -1.57
CA VAL A 42 1.61 5.81 -1.49
C VAL A 42 2.77 6.72 -1.07
N GLU A 43 2.88 7.90 -1.68
CA GLU A 43 4.00 8.83 -1.48
C GLU A 43 3.90 9.59 -0.14
N LEU A 44 2.71 10.07 0.21
CA LEU A 44 2.55 11.03 1.31
C LEU A 44 1.98 10.39 2.59
N HIS A 45 1.34 9.22 2.50
CA HIS A 45 0.59 8.63 3.62
C HIS A 45 1.03 7.20 3.99
N GLY A 46 2.04 6.65 3.30
CA GLY A 46 2.60 5.36 3.66
C GLY A 46 1.74 4.14 3.29
N PHE A 47 0.70 4.30 2.47
CA PHE A 47 -0.15 3.20 2.03
C PHE A 47 0.51 2.36 0.94
N ALA A 48 0.04 1.11 0.81
CA ALA A 48 0.08 0.40 -0.47
C ALA A 48 -1.29 0.55 -1.15
N ALA A 49 -1.31 0.64 -2.48
CA ALA A 49 -2.55 0.90 -3.23
C ALA A 49 -2.72 -0.03 -4.43
N THR A 50 -3.95 -0.49 -4.66
CA THR A 50 -4.36 -1.22 -5.87
C THR A 50 -5.50 -0.47 -6.56
N ILE A 51 -5.41 -0.29 -7.87
CA ILE A 51 -6.51 0.28 -8.67
C ILE A 51 -7.17 -0.85 -9.46
N VAL A 52 -8.48 -0.98 -9.31
CA VAL A 52 -9.34 -1.87 -10.10
C VAL A 52 -10.12 -1.00 -11.09
N THR A 53 -10.16 -1.43 -12.35
CA THR A 53 -10.89 -0.71 -13.40
C THR A 53 -11.54 -1.66 -14.39
N PHE A 54 -12.47 -1.13 -15.17
CA PHE A 54 -13.21 -1.83 -16.19
C PHE A 54 -12.46 -1.76 -17.51
N THR A 55 -12.29 -2.92 -18.17
CA THR A 55 -11.60 -3.03 -19.46
C THR A 55 -12.56 -3.06 -20.65
N ASN A 56 -13.87 -3.18 -20.41
CA ASN A 56 -14.90 -3.24 -21.44
C ASN A 56 -16.03 -2.25 -21.14
N LEU A 57 -16.38 -1.42 -22.14
CA LEU A 57 -17.50 -0.49 -22.13
C LEU A 57 -18.43 -0.93 -23.26
N SER A 58 -19.33 -1.87 -22.98
CA SER A 58 -20.41 -2.23 -23.92
C SER A 58 -21.52 -1.19 -23.91
#